data_AF-A0A960R6Y4-F1
#
_entry.id   AF-A0A960R6Y4-F1
#
_cell.length_a   1.000
_cell.length_b   1.000
_cell.length_c   1.000
_cell.angle_alpha   90.00
_cell.angle_beta   90.00
_cell.angle_gamma   90.00
#
_symmetry.space_group_name_H-M   'P 1'
#
loop_
_entity.id
_entity.type
_entity.pdbx_description
1 polymer ?
#
loop_
_entity_poly.entity_id
_entity_poly.type
_entity_poly.pdbx_seq_one_letter_code
_entity_poly.pdbx_strand_id
1 'polypeptide(L)'
;LFDRQKLTDIEASADQHNVEYVLQEIIPGEDDQLYTLGTAISASGNVTAIFTGRKLRQMPPKFGICRAGESCDEPTIVDLGVRLLKRFDYFGVSQVEFKYDARDGKFKLMEINPRTWAWVAIAERVGVNLAFHYYLDAFGKEPPFASQRPGKTLWFGLYDDIRYSFRHRDHKPLSFLFNGYDHIVESRFEWRDPSPALHYWGQQLGQLFASARRPGALRRLAPRLKRNKPANPSESPVA
;
A
#
# COMPACT_ATOMS: atom_id res chain seq x y z
N LEU A 1 7.16 -14.99 11.39
CA LEU A 1 7.09 -14.46 10.00
C LEU A 1 8.32 -14.89 9.21
N PHE A 2 9.51 -14.84 9.79
CA PHE A 2 10.71 -15.50 9.26
C PHE A 2 11.39 -16.28 10.39
N ASP A 3 11.98 -17.43 10.06
CA ASP A 3 12.91 -18.14 10.94
C ASP A 3 14.35 -17.77 10.55
N ARG A 4 15.31 -18.14 11.39
CA ARG A 4 16.73 -17.82 11.16
C ARG A 4 17.24 -18.36 9.82
N GLN A 5 16.78 -19.54 9.43
CA GLN A 5 17.21 -20.16 8.17
C GLN A 5 16.77 -19.32 6.97
N LYS A 6 15.51 -18.88 6.93
CA LYS A 6 15.02 -18.02 5.85
C LYS A 6 15.77 -16.70 5.73
N LEU A 7 16.18 -16.12 6.87
CA LEU A 7 16.99 -14.91 6.84
C LEU A 7 18.34 -15.18 6.19
N THR A 8 19.03 -16.24 6.62
CA THR A 8 20.31 -16.65 6.02
C THR A 8 20.19 -16.99 4.53
N ASP A 9 19.08 -17.61 4.10
CA ASP A 9 18.83 -17.89 2.69
C ASP A 9 18.64 -16.59 1.87
N ILE A 10 17.98 -15.58 2.43
CA ILE A 10 17.80 -14.26 1.79
C ILE A 10 19.14 -13.51 1.71
N GLU A 11 19.93 -13.52 2.78
CA GLU A 11 21.28 -12.91 2.81
C GLU A 11 22.18 -13.55 1.75
N ALA A 12 22.26 -14.88 1.72
CA ALA A 12 23.07 -15.59 0.72
C ALA A 12 22.61 -15.30 -0.72
N SER A 13 21.30 -15.18 -0.94
CA SER A 13 20.75 -14.78 -2.24
C SER A 13 21.12 -13.34 -2.60
N ALA A 14 21.03 -12.40 -1.64
CA ALA A 14 21.41 -11.00 -1.85
C ALA A 14 22.91 -10.89 -2.20
N ASP A 15 23.78 -11.59 -1.46
CA ASP A 15 25.22 -11.64 -1.69
C ASP A 15 25.55 -12.23 -3.07
N GLN A 16 24.90 -13.35 -3.43
CA GLN A 16 25.07 -13.99 -4.74
C GLN A 16 24.74 -13.05 -5.90
N HIS A 17 23.73 -12.19 -5.73
CA HIS A 17 23.29 -11.24 -6.75
C HIS A 17 23.89 -9.84 -6.56
N ASN A 18 24.81 -9.66 -5.61
CA ASN A 18 25.43 -8.39 -5.26
C ASN A 18 24.40 -7.27 -5.02
N VAL A 19 23.36 -7.58 -4.24
CA VAL A 19 22.27 -6.67 -3.85
C VAL A 19 22.54 -6.16 -2.45
N GLU A 20 22.68 -4.85 -2.30
CA GLU A 20 22.76 -4.22 -0.98
C GLU A 20 21.42 -4.32 -0.24
N TYR A 21 21.48 -4.53 1.07
CA TYR A 21 20.29 -4.69 1.90
C TYR A 21 20.44 -4.02 3.26
N VAL A 22 19.28 -3.74 3.88
CA VAL A 22 19.18 -3.28 5.26
C VAL A 22 18.33 -4.29 6.01
N LEU A 23 18.85 -4.79 7.13
CA LEU A 23 18.08 -5.60 8.07
C LEU A 23 17.35 -4.69 9.04
N GLN A 24 16.04 -4.85 9.13
CA GLN A 24 15.19 -4.04 9.99
C GLN A 24 14.26 -4.94 10.81
N GLU A 25 13.95 -4.51 12.04
CA GLU A 25 12.88 -5.14 12.82
C GLU A 25 11.52 -4.99 12.12
N ILE A 26 10.64 -5.98 12.31
CA ILE A 26 9.25 -5.85 11.86
C ILE A 26 8.50 -5.01 12.90
N ILE A 27 8.08 -3.81 12.51
CA ILE A 27 7.21 -2.97 13.34
C ILE A 27 5.82 -3.63 13.42
N PRO A 28 5.31 -3.95 14.63
CA PRO A 28 4.04 -4.65 14.80
C PRO A 28 2.86 -3.76 14.39
N GLY A 29 1.65 -4.35 14.40
CA GLY A 29 0.43 -3.67 13.98
C GLY A 29 -0.05 -4.11 12.60
N GLU A 30 -1.33 -3.89 12.35
CA GLU A 30 -2.00 -4.26 11.11
C GLU A 30 -1.82 -3.16 10.03
N ASP A 31 -2.39 -3.38 8.85
CA ASP A 31 -2.29 -2.47 7.71
C ASP A 31 -2.80 -1.06 8.02
N ASP A 32 -3.73 -0.94 8.96
CA ASP A 32 -4.37 0.32 9.34
C ASP A 32 -3.51 1.21 10.25
N GLN A 33 -2.33 0.72 10.63
CA GLN A 33 -1.29 1.46 11.34
C GLN A 33 -0.28 2.12 10.39
N LEU A 34 -0.44 1.98 9.07
CA LEU A 34 0.42 2.60 8.08
C LEU A 34 -0.16 3.91 7.58
N TYR A 35 0.62 4.97 7.77
CA TYR A 35 0.27 6.34 7.44
C TYR A 35 1.21 6.86 6.36
N THR A 36 0.69 7.73 5.53
CA THR A 36 1.41 8.34 4.42
C THR A 36 1.30 9.85 4.54
N LEU A 37 2.45 10.51 4.47
CA LEU A 37 2.58 11.92 4.19
C LEU A 37 2.89 12.09 2.71
N GLY A 38 2.03 12.77 1.96
CA GLY A 38 2.31 13.26 0.62
C GLY A 38 2.70 14.74 0.67
N THR A 39 3.80 15.13 0.03
CA THR A 39 4.22 16.53 -0.04
C THR A 39 4.63 16.96 -1.43
N ALA A 40 4.50 18.26 -1.71
CA ALA A 40 5.27 18.93 -2.76
C ALA A 40 6.10 20.03 -2.10
N ILE A 41 7.41 20.01 -2.33
CA ILE A 41 8.35 21.03 -1.85
C ILE A 41 8.93 21.74 -3.08
N SER A 42 8.90 23.07 -3.11
CA SER A 42 9.46 23.86 -4.21
C SER A 42 10.99 23.76 -4.27
N ALA A 43 11.59 24.10 -5.40
CA ALA A 43 13.04 24.23 -5.53
C ALA A 43 13.64 25.27 -4.55
N SER A 44 12.83 26.22 -4.06
CA SER A 44 13.20 27.18 -3.00
C SER A 44 13.12 26.63 -1.57
N GLY A 45 12.74 25.35 -1.39
CA GLY A 45 12.65 24.69 -0.08
C GLY A 45 11.34 24.94 0.68
N ASN A 46 10.35 25.55 0.04
CA ASN A 46 9.05 25.82 0.64
C ASN A 46 8.12 24.62 0.47
N VAL A 47 7.44 24.22 1.55
CA VAL A 47 6.39 23.20 1.47
C VAL A 47 5.15 23.85 0.86
N THR A 48 4.77 23.42 -0.34
CA THR A 48 3.65 24.02 -1.09
C THR A 48 2.39 23.17 -1.02
N ALA A 49 2.51 21.87 -0.75
CA ALA A 49 1.35 21.00 -0.59
C ALA A 49 1.57 19.92 0.46
N ILE A 50 0.53 19.61 1.24
CA ILE A 50 0.52 18.56 2.26
C ILE A 50 -0.75 17.73 2.16
N PHE A 51 -0.59 16.42 2.10
CA PHE A 51 -1.64 15.42 2.23
C PHE A 51 -1.23 14.39 3.28
N THR A 52 -2.19 13.95 4.10
CA THR A 52 -2.03 12.79 4.97
C THR A 52 -3.16 11.78 4.75
N GLY A 53 -2.78 10.51 4.79
CA GLY A 53 -3.72 9.40 4.67
C GLY A 53 -3.21 8.19 5.41
N ARG A 54 -4.09 7.21 5.60
CA ARG A 54 -3.72 5.91 6.15
C ARG A 54 -4.24 4.78 5.29
N LYS A 55 -3.51 3.69 5.26
CA LYS A 55 -3.97 2.46 4.62
C LYS A 55 -5.09 1.86 5.47
N LEU A 56 -5.99 1.14 4.83
CA LEU A 56 -7.00 0.30 5.47
C LEU A 56 -6.75 -1.18 5.16
N ARG A 57 -6.11 -1.43 4.01
CA ARG A 57 -5.83 -2.77 3.50
C ARG A 57 -4.67 -2.74 2.53
N GLN A 58 -3.80 -3.75 2.63
CA GLN A 58 -2.69 -3.98 1.72
C GLN A 58 -2.81 -5.34 1.02
N MET A 59 -2.09 -5.49 -0.10
CA MET A 59 -1.96 -6.77 -0.77
C MET A 59 -0.54 -7.08 -1.24
N PRO A 60 0.10 -8.15 -0.73
CA PRO A 60 -0.36 -9.03 0.37
C PRO A 60 -0.56 -8.28 1.71
N PRO A 61 -1.35 -8.82 2.67
CA PRO A 61 -1.46 -8.22 3.99
C PRO A 61 -0.10 -8.04 4.67
N LYS A 62 0.05 -6.98 5.48
CA LYS A 62 1.25 -6.59 6.25
C LYS A 62 2.46 -6.09 5.46
N PHE A 63 2.68 -6.53 4.22
CA PHE A 63 3.89 -6.21 3.43
C PHE A 63 3.59 -5.78 1.98
N GLY A 64 2.34 -5.42 1.69
CA GLY A 64 1.87 -5.23 0.33
C GLY A 64 1.63 -3.80 -0.09
N ILE A 65 1.08 -3.69 -1.29
CA ILE A 65 0.68 -2.40 -1.87
C ILE A 65 -0.71 -2.05 -1.32
N CYS A 66 -0.95 -0.76 -1.03
CA CYS A 66 -2.26 -0.24 -0.65
C CYS A 66 -3.34 -0.69 -1.65
N ARG A 67 -4.44 -1.24 -1.13
CA ARG A 67 -5.65 -1.59 -1.91
C ARG A 67 -6.86 -0.78 -1.50
N ALA A 68 -6.89 -0.36 -0.25
CA ALA A 68 -7.83 0.62 0.25
C ALA A 68 -7.08 1.52 1.23
N GLY A 69 -7.31 2.82 1.12
CA GLY A 69 -6.75 3.84 2.00
C GLY A 69 -7.71 5.01 2.10
N GLU A 70 -7.61 5.76 3.18
CA GLU A 70 -8.46 6.93 3.41
C GLU A 70 -7.63 8.17 3.68
N SER A 71 -8.22 9.33 3.44
CA SER A 71 -7.70 10.60 3.94
C SER A 71 -7.86 10.64 5.45
N CYS A 72 -6.84 11.12 6.15
CA CYS A 72 -6.90 11.35 7.59
C CYS A 72 -6.04 12.55 7.94
N ASP A 73 -6.38 13.27 9.01
CA ASP A 73 -5.52 14.32 9.55
C ASP A 73 -4.56 13.68 10.56
N GLU A 74 -3.25 13.75 10.31
CA GLU A 74 -2.24 13.27 11.26
C GLU A 74 -1.08 14.29 11.34
N PRO A 75 -1.15 15.27 12.25
CA PRO A 75 -0.13 16.33 12.33
C PRO A 75 1.25 15.80 12.74
N THR A 76 1.32 14.67 13.44
CA THR A 76 2.59 14.10 13.91
C THR A 76 3.48 13.68 12.76
N ILE A 77 2.92 13.00 11.75
CA ILE A 77 3.69 12.56 10.59
C ILE A 77 4.04 13.73 9.66
N VAL A 78 3.22 14.79 9.63
CA VAL A 78 3.53 16.02 8.89
C VAL A 78 4.79 16.64 9.46
N ASP A 79 4.85 16.86 10.77
CA ASP A 79 6.02 17.44 11.42
C ASP A 79 7.28 16.57 11.23
N LEU A 80 7.18 15.26 11.48
CA LEU A 80 8.30 14.32 11.31
C LEU A 80 8.81 14.30 9.88
N GLY A 81 7.91 14.14 8.91
CA GLY A 81 8.27 13.99 7.50
C GLY A 81 8.79 15.29 6.89
N VAL A 82 8.18 16.44 7.19
CA VAL A 82 8.66 17.75 6.71
C VAL A 82 10.04 18.06 7.27
N ARG A 83 10.29 17.82 8.57
CA ARG A 83 11.63 18.00 9.17
C ARG A 83 12.67 17.12 8.49
N LEU A 84 12.32 15.86 8.21
CA LEU A 84 13.20 14.90 7.52
C LEU A 84 13.54 15.35 6.10
N LEU A 85 12.52 15.71 5.30
CA LEU A 85 12.70 16.14 3.91
C LEU A 85 13.52 17.43 3.82
N LYS A 86 13.26 18.40 4.71
CA LYS A 86 14.06 19.63 4.80
C LYS A 86 15.51 19.35 5.17
N ARG A 87 15.78 18.36 6.03
CA ARG A 87 17.15 17.99 6.39
C ARG A 87 17.93 17.37 5.24
N PHE A 88 17.24 16.80 4.26
CA PHE A 88 17.83 16.30 3.01
C PHE A 88 17.90 17.33 1.89
N ASP A 89 17.48 18.58 2.14
CA ASP A 89 17.31 19.62 1.11
C ASP A 89 16.46 19.10 -0.09
N TYR A 90 15.47 18.26 0.21
CA TYR A 90 14.63 17.64 -0.81
C TYR A 90 13.65 18.64 -1.41
N PHE A 91 13.52 18.63 -2.74
CA PHE A 91 12.48 19.33 -3.50
C PHE A 91 11.77 18.36 -4.45
N GLY A 92 10.54 18.69 -4.83
CA GLY A 92 9.67 17.87 -5.66
C GLY A 92 8.55 17.18 -4.89
N VAL A 93 7.88 16.23 -5.55
CA VAL A 93 6.81 15.41 -4.96
C VAL A 93 7.42 14.25 -4.18
N SER A 94 6.93 13.97 -3.00
CA SER A 94 7.32 12.78 -2.22
C SER A 94 6.17 12.14 -1.48
N GLN A 95 6.33 10.85 -1.22
CA GLN A 95 5.58 10.09 -0.23
C GLN A 95 6.54 9.69 0.90
N VAL A 96 6.22 10.01 2.14
CA VAL A 96 6.91 9.47 3.32
C VAL A 96 5.93 8.55 4.03
N GLU A 97 6.31 7.28 4.21
CA GLU A 97 5.48 6.29 4.88
C GLU A 97 5.97 6.07 6.32
N PHE A 98 5.02 6.10 7.25
CA PHE A 98 5.24 5.84 8.66
C PHE A 98 4.35 4.69 9.13
N LYS A 99 4.82 3.92 10.09
CA LYS A 99 3.99 2.96 10.82
C LYS A 99 3.87 3.35 12.29
N TYR A 100 2.66 3.39 12.82
CA TYR A 100 2.43 3.60 14.24
C TYR A 100 2.76 2.33 15.03
N ASP A 101 3.66 2.44 16.00
CA ASP A 101 4.04 1.36 16.90
C ASP A 101 3.35 1.53 18.26
N ALA A 102 2.32 0.70 18.50
CA ALA A 102 1.56 0.75 19.75
C ALA A 102 2.38 0.34 21.00
N ARG A 103 3.55 -0.29 20.83
CA ARG A 103 4.41 -0.68 21.97
C ARG A 103 4.98 0.53 22.69
N ASP A 104 5.29 1.60 21.95
CA ASP A 104 5.92 2.81 22.50
C ASP A 104 5.21 4.11 22.11
N GLY A 105 4.10 4.01 21.36
CA GLY A 105 3.25 5.13 20.98
C GLY A 105 3.88 6.06 19.93
N LYS A 106 4.82 5.56 19.12
CA LYS A 106 5.58 6.39 18.16
C LYS A 106 5.36 5.96 16.73
N PHE A 107 5.39 6.95 15.82
CA PHE A 107 5.52 6.70 14.39
C PHE A 107 6.96 6.34 14.02
N LYS A 108 7.14 5.25 13.29
CA LYS A 108 8.41 4.74 12.77
C LYS A 108 8.48 4.99 11.28
N LEU A 109 9.59 5.57 10.80
CA LEU A 109 9.81 5.74 9.37
C LEU A 109 9.92 4.36 8.70
N MET A 110 9.16 4.15 7.63
CA MET A 110 9.19 2.92 6.84
C MET A 110 9.95 3.13 5.53
N GLU A 111 9.57 4.16 4.77
CA GLU A 111 10.20 4.47 3.49
C GLU A 111 9.98 5.93 3.08
N ILE A 112 10.85 6.43 2.21
CA ILE A 112 10.69 7.70 1.50
C ILE A 112 10.68 7.37 0.00
N ASN A 113 9.60 7.73 -0.69
CA ASN A 113 9.51 7.63 -2.13
C ASN A 113 9.62 9.04 -2.72
N PRO A 114 10.71 9.38 -3.43
CA PRO A 114 10.88 10.68 -4.08
C PRO A 114 10.09 10.76 -5.41
N ARG A 115 8.81 10.36 -5.37
CA ARG A 115 7.90 10.28 -6.51
C ARG A 115 6.45 10.17 -6.03
N THR A 116 5.52 10.19 -6.98
CA THR A 116 4.13 9.81 -6.75
C THR A 116 4.01 8.30 -6.43
N TRP A 117 2.84 7.93 -5.93
CA TRP A 117 2.55 6.58 -5.45
C TRP A 117 1.17 6.10 -5.91
N ALA A 118 0.89 4.80 -5.74
CA ALA A 118 -0.24 4.13 -6.39
C ALA A 118 -1.63 4.73 -6.09
N TRP A 119 -1.79 5.39 -4.95
CA TRP A 119 -3.07 5.95 -4.50
C TRP A 119 -3.05 7.49 -4.36
N VAL A 120 -2.10 8.16 -5.04
CA VAL A 120 -1.92 9.63 -4.99
C VAL A 120 -3.18 10.41 -5.42
N ALA A 121 -4.04 9.85 -6.27
CA ALA A 121 -5.27 10.49 -6.74
C ALA A 121 -6.23 10.89 -5.61
N ILE A 122 -6.15 10.24 -4.45
CA ILE A 122 -6.93 10.64 -3.27
C ILE A 122 -6.58 12.06 -2.80
N ALA A 123 -5.30 12.46 -2.91
CA ALA A 123 -4.82 13.76 -2.50
C ALA A 123 -5.48 14.87 -3.34
N GLU A 124 -5.55 14.67 -4.66
CA GLU A 124 -6.25 15.60 -5.57
C GLU A 124 -7.73 15.72 -5.20
N ARG A 125 -8.40 14.59 -4.88
CA ARG A 125 -9.82 14.62 -4.50
C ARG A 125 -10.08 15.47 -3.26
N VAL A 126 -9.17 15.43 -2.28
CA VAL A 126 -9.26 16.30 -1.10
C VAL A 126 -8.68 17.70 -1.32
N GLY A 127 -8.33 18.08 -2.55
CA GLY A 127 -7.90 19.44 -2.92
C GLY A 127 -6.39 19.65 -2.94
N VAL A 128 -5.59 18.59 -2.87
CA VAL A 128 -4.12 18.64 -2.85
C VAL A 128 -3.58 18.02 -4.14
N ASN A 129 -3.49 18.83 -5.20
CA ASN A 129 -2.97 18.36 -6.48
C ASN A 129 -1.43 18.46 -6.52
N LEU A 130 -0.76 17.46 -5.95
CA LEU A 130 0.71 17.41 -5.84
C LEU A 130 1.42 17.54 -7.20
N ALA A 131 0.86 16.93 -8.26
CA ALA A 131 1.43 17.00 -9.60
C ALA A 131 1.35 18.42 -10.17
N PHE A 132 0.23 19.12 -9.94
CA PHE A 132 0.06 20.50 -10.37
C PHE A 132 1.00 21.46 -9.63
N HIS A 133 1.24 21.24 -8.34
CA HIS A 133 2.21 22.03 -7.57
C HIS A 133 3.63 21.85 -8.10
N TYR A 134 4.03 20.60 -8.39
CA TYR A 134 5.33 20.32 -9.00
C TYR A 134 5.45 20.92 -10.41
N TYR A 135 4.37 20.87 -11.20
CA TYR A 135 4.31 21.53 -12.50
C TYR A 135 4.52 23.05 -12.37
N LEU A 136 3.83 23.73 -11.46
CA LEU A 136 3.99 25.17 -11.28
C LEU A 136 5.44 25.53 -10.90
N ASP A 137 6.03 24.80 -9.94
CA ASP A 137 7.41 24.99 -9.50
C ASP A 137 8.41 24.79 -10.66
N ALA A 138 8.23 23.73 -11.46
CA ALA A 138 9.07 23.45 -12.63
C ALA A 138 9.04 24.56 -13.70
N PHE A 139 7.97 25.37 -13.72
CA PHE A 139 7.83 26.54 -14.60
C PHE A 139 8.20 27.88 -13.91
N GLY A 140 8.84 27.82 -12.73
CA GLY A 140 9.24 29.00 -11.96
C GLY A 140 8.05 29.79 -11.39
N LYS A 141 6.88 29.16 -11.25
CA LYS A 141 5.70 29.74 -10.61
C LYS A 141 5.62 29.24 -9.18
N GLU A 142 5.43 30.14 -8.23
CA GLU A 142 5.17 29.74 -6.85
C GLU A 142 3.76 29.13 -6.74
N PRO A 143 3.64 27.84 -6.37
CA PRO A 143 2.33 27.25 -6.15
C PRO A 143 1.69 27.84 -4.88
N PRO A 144 0.38 28.12 -4.86
CA PRO A 144 -0.29 28.48 -3.61
C PRO A 144 -0.21 27.31 -2.64
N PHE A 145 -0.15 27.58 -1.33
CA PHE A 145 -0.16 26.49 -0.34
C PHE A 145 -1.49 25.72 -0.42
N ALA A 146 -1.41 24.39 -0.43
CA ALA A 146 -2.57 23.51 -0.38
C ALA A 146 -2.46 22.47 0.73
N SER A 147 -3.53 22.30 1.48
CA SER A 147 -3.72 21.21 2.43
C SER A 147 -5.07 20.54 2.19
N GLN A 148 -5.20 19.30 2.63
CA GLN A 148 -6.45 18.55 2.44
C GLN A 148 -7.66 19.25 3.06
N ARG A 149 -8.75 19.27 2.31
CA ARG A 149 -10.06 19.75 2.76
C ARG A 149 -10.68 18.74 3.73
N PRO A 150 -11.49 19.21 4.70
CA PRO A 150 -12.24 18.33 5.58
C PRO A 150 -13.15 17.36 4.80
N GLY A 151 -13.41 16.20 5.41
CA GLY A 151 -14.27 15.16 4.84
C GLY A 151 -13.55 13.82 4.75
N LYS A 152 -14.30 12.74 4.94
CA LYS A 152 -13.77 11.38 4.91
C LYS A 152 -13.78 10.88 3.46
N THR A 153 -12.59 10.78 2.87
CA THR A 153 -12.43 10.30 1.50
C THR A 153 -11.80 8.91 1.50
N LEU A 154 -12.39 8.00 0.74
CA LEU A 154 -11.84 6.67 0.47
C LEU A 154 -11.19 6.64 -0.91
N TRP A 155 -10.04 5.98 -1.01
CA TRP A 155 -9.51 5.44 -2.25
C TRP A 155 -9.46 3.91 -2.18
N PHE A 156 -9.86 3.23 -3.26
CA PHE A 156 -9.77 1.77 -3.32
C PHE A 156 -9.65 1.23 -4.74
N GLY A 157 -9.04 0.04 -4.88
CA GLY A 157 -9.00 -0.70 -6.15
C GLY A 157 -10.05 -1.81 -6.21
N LEU A 158 -11.15 -1.59 -6.94
CA LEU A 158 -12.31 -2.49 -6.98
C LEU A 158 -11.93 -3.91 -7.45
N TYR A 159 -11.29 -3.99 -8.61
CA TYR A 159 -10.96 -5.28 -9.23
C TYR A 159 -10.00 -6.10 -8.35
N ASP A 160 -8.96 -5.44 -7.82
CA ASP A 160 -7.91 -6.11 -7.05
C ASP A 160 -8.44 -6.65 -5.71
N ASP A 161 -9.35 -5.90 -5.07
CA ASP A 161 -10.00 -6.31 -3.82
C ASP A 161 -10.92 -7.54 -4.04
N ILE A 162 -11.81 -7.49 -5.04
CA ILE A 162 -12.68 -8.63 -5.40
C ILE A 162 -11.86 -9.85 -5.82
N ARG A 163 -10.83 -9.65 -6.64
CA ARG A 163 -10.00 -10.76 -7.14
C ARG A 163 -9.28 -11.49 -6.00
N TYR A 164 -8.92 -10.76 -4.94
CA TYR A 164 -8.28 -11.35 -3.79
C TYR A 164 -9.23 -12.26 -3.01
N SER A 165 -10.51 -11.91 -2.91
CA SER A 165 -11.54 -12.72 -2.25
C SER A 165 -11.69 -14.12 -2.86
N PHE A 166 -11.52 -14.25 -4.19
CA PHE A 166 -11.57 -15.56 -4.85
C PHE A 166 -10.46 -16.53 -4.41
N ARG A 167 -9.36 -16.01 -3.85
CA ARG A 167 -8.25 -16.82 -3.34
C ARG A 167 -8.24 -16.95 -1.82
N HIS A 168 -9.02 -16.14 -1.11
CA HIS A 168 -8.98 -16.04 0.35
C HIS A 168 -10.41 -15.92 0.89
N ARG A 169 -10.96 -17.03 1.38
CA ARG A 169 -12.38 -17.13 1.78
C ARG A 169 -12.77 -16.21 2.94
N ASP A 170 -11.83 -15.89 3.83
CA ASP A 170 -12.09 -15.03 5.00
C ASP A 170 -12.07 -13.54 4.66
N HIS A 171 -11.67 -13.18 3.44
CA HIS A 171 -11.63 -11.79 3.01
C HIS A 171 -13.03 -11.29 2.68
N LYS A 172 -13.41 -10.17 3.30
CA LYS A 172 -14.66 -9.45 3.03
C LYS A 172 -14.39 -8.34 1.99
N PRO A 173 -14.73 -8.54 0.70
CA PRO A 173 -14.52 -7.51 -0.31
C PRO A 173 -15.36 -6.28 0.00
N LEU A 174 -14.81 -5.10 -0.28
CA LEU A 174 -15.49 -3.81 -0.19
C LEU A 174 -16.06 -3.48 1.21
N SER A 175 -15.65 -4.20 2.25
CA SER A 175 -16.16 -4.00 3.62
C SER A 175 -15.89 -2.61 4.16
N PHE A 176 -14.89 -1.91 3.62
CA PHE A 176 -14.58 -0.53 3.97
C PHE A 176 -15.68 0.45 3.54
N LEU A 177 -16.48 0.15 2.49
CA LEU A 177 -17.50 1.08 1.97
C LEU A 177 -18.56 1.47 3.02
N PHE A 178 -18.73 0.66 4.06
CA PHE A 178 -19.68 0.92 5.15
C PHE A 178 -19.16 1.90 6.21
N ASN A 179 -17.97 2.47 6.05
CA ASN A 179 -17.34 3.35 7.04
C ASN A 179 -17.80 4.83 6.94
N GLY A 180 -18.90 5.12 6.24
CA GLY A 180 -19.48 6.47 6.16
C GLY A 180 -18.57 7.49 5.48
N TYR A 181 -18.15 7.22 4.23
CA TYR A 181 -17.33 8.17 3.46
C TYR A 181 -18.20 9.21 2.76
N ASP A 182 -17.77 10.46 2.80
CA ASP A 182 -18.37 11.56 2.03
C ASP A 182 -18.01 11.44 0.54
N HIS A 183 -16.81 10.92 0.28
CA HIS A 183 -16.24 10.83 -1.06
C HIS A 183 -15.55 9.48 -1.27
N ILE A 184 -15.75 8.92 -2.45
CA ILE A 184 -15.16 7.64 -2.85
C ILE A 184 -14.44 7.84 -4.19
N VAL A 185 -13.21 7.35 -4.25
CA VAL A 185 -12.33 7.36 -5.42
C VAL A 185 -11.98 5.91 -5.75
N GLU A 186 -12.40 5.45 -6.92
CA GLU A 186 -11.94 4.16 -7.43
C GLU A 186 -10.60 4.36 -8.13
N SER A 187 -9.69 3.39 -7.99
CA SER A 187 -8.30 3.45 -8.44
C SER A 187 -8.07 3.80 -9.92
N ARG A 188 -9.03 3.53 -10.80
CA ARG A 188 -8.88 3.60 -12.25
C ARG A 188 -10.04 4.33 -12.93
N PHE A 189 -11.20 4.42 -12.29
CA PHE A 189 -12.39 5.02 -12.88
C PHE A 189 -12.46 6.53 -12.67
N GLU A 190 -12.58 7.26 -13.77
CA GLU A 190 -12.84 8.69 -13.80
C GLU A 190 -14.05 8.95 -14.72
N TRP A 191 -15.00 9.80 -14.28
CA TRP A 191 -16.23 10.05 -15.03
C TRP A 191 -15.98 10.79 -16.34
N ARG A 192 -14.94 11.64 -16.37
CA ARG A 192 -14.55 12.41 -17.56
C ARG A 192 -13.78 11.59 -18.58
N ASP A 193 -13.17 10.49 -18.15
CA ASP A 193 -12.44 9.57 -19.02
C ASP A 193 -12.63 8.12 -18.53
N PRO A 194 -13.79 7.50 -18.80
CA PRO A 194 -14.09 6.15 -18.31
C PRO A 194 -13.39 5.05 -19.13
N SER A 195 -12.90 5.37 -20.32
CA SER A 195 -12.39 4.38 -21.29
C SER A 195 -11.23 3.53 -20.73
N PRO A 196 -10.22 4.10 -20.03
CA PRO A 196 -9.14 3.32 -19.43
C PRO A 196 -9.64 2.28 -18.42
N ALA A 197 -10.58 2.66 -17.56
CA ALA A 197 -11.16 1.74 -16.57
C ALA A 197 -11.94 0.61 -17.23
N LEU A 198 -12.80 0.94 -18.18
CA LEU A 198 -13.61 -0.04 -18.91
C LEU A 198 -12.73 -1.02 -19.69
N HIS A 199 -11.68 -0.53 -20.36
CA HIS A 199 -10.72 -1.36 -21.07
C HIS A 199 -10.00 -2.31 -20.11
N TYR A 200 -9.48 -1.80 -19.00
CA TYR A 200 -8.79 -2.60 -17.99
C TYR A 200 -9.70 -3.69 -17.43
N TRP A 201 -10.91 -3.33 -16.95
CA TRP A 201 -11.86 -4.32 -16.42
C TRP A 201 -12.29 -5.35 -17.46
N GLY A 202 -12.46 -4.95 -18.72
CA GLY A 202 -12.73 -5.85 -19.84
C GLY A 202 -11.62 -6.88 -20.04
N GLN A 203 -10.36 -6.45 -20.09
CA GLN A 203 -9.21 -7.36 -20.19
C GLN A 203 -9.16 -8.34 -19.00
N GLN A 204 -9.37 -7.82 -17.79
CA GLN A 204 -9.32 -8.62 -16.58
C GLN A 204 -10.44 -9.68 -16.50
N LEU A 205 -11.66 -9.33 -16.93
CA LEU A 205 -12.77 -10.29 -17.05
C LEU A 205 -12.46 -11.36 -18.09
N GLY A 206 -11.91 -10.98 -19.25
CA GLY A 206 -11.47 -11.92 -20.28
C GLY A 206 -10.45 -12.95 -19.77
N GLN A 207 -9.48 -12.52 -18.98
CA GLN A 207 -8.50 -13.41 -18.34
C GLN A 207 -9.14 -14.39 -17.35
N LEU A 208 -10.12 -13.93 -16.56
CA LEU A 208 -10.87 -14.79 -15.64
C LEU A 208 -11.63 -15.88 -16.41
N PHE A 209 -12.36 -15.53 -17.46
CA PHE A 209 -13.06 -16.50 -18.30
C PHE A 209 -12.12 -17.48 -19.01
N ALA A 210 -10.99 -17.00 -19.54
CA ALA A 210 -9.98 -17.85 -20.16
C ALA A 210 -9.36 -18.84 -19.16
N SER A 211 -9.15 -18.41 -17.90
CA SER A 211 -8.62 -19.26 -16.84
C SER A 211 -9.63 -20.32 -16.36
N ALA A 212 -10.93 -20.01 -16.36
CA ALA A 212 -12.01 -20.93 -16.02
C ALA A 212 -12.24 -22.01 -17.10
N ARG A 213 -11.93 -21.70 -18.37
CA ARG A 213 -12.03 -22.63 -19.51
C ARG A 213 -10.87 -23.63 -19.63
N ARG A 214 -9.81 -23.52 -18.82
CA ARG A 214 -8.70 -24.50 -18.81
C ARG A 214 -9.10 -25.76 -18.01
N PRO A 215 -9.15 -26.96 -18.62
CA PRO A 215 -9.43 -28.20 -17.89
C PRO A 215 -8.42 -28.40 -16.76
N GLY A 216 -8.89 -28.58 -15.51
CA GLY A 216 -8.05 -28.85 -14.34
C GLY A 216 -7.74 -27.65 -13.42
N ALA A 217 -8.16 -26.42 -13.75
CA ALA A 217 -7.93 -25.24 -12.90
C ALA A 217 -8.62 -25.34 -11.51
N LEU A 218 -9.82 -25.93 -11.45
CA LEU A 218 -10.55 -26.18 -10.20
C LEU A 218 -9.86 -27.20 -9.28
N ARG A 219 -8.99 -28.07 -9.82
CA ARG A 219 -8.28 -29.10 -9.04
C ARG A 219 -7.07 -28.53 -8.28
N ARG A 220 -6.64 -27.29 -8.58
CA ARG A 220 -5.56 -26.57 -7.88
C ARG A 220 -6.06 -25.58 -6.81
N LEU A 221 -7.37 -25.37 -6.70
CA LEU A 221 -8.00 -24.46 -5.73
C LEU A 221 -8.54 -25.16 -4.47
N ALA A 222 -8.45 -26.50 -4.39
CA ALA A 222 -8.69 -27.21 -3.15
C ALA A 222 -7.46 -27.04 -2.22
N PRO A 223 -7.63 -26.65 -0.95
CA PRO A 223 -6.54 -26.69 0.00
C PRO A 223 -5.98 -28.11 0.02
N ARG A 224 -4.67 -28.26 -0.15
CA ARG A 224 -3.99 -29.53 0.16
C ARG A 224 -4.18 -29.76 1.66
N LEU A 225 -5.23 -30.50 2.02
CA LEU A 225 -5.31 -31.14 3.33
C LEU A 225 -4.01 -31.94 3.49
N LYS A 226 -3.12 -31.46 4.36
CA LYS A 226 -2.00 -32.27 4.84
C LYS A 226 -2.64 -33.47 5.53
N ARG A 227 -2.70 -34.58 4.82
CA ARG A 227 -3.11 -35.86 5.38
C ARG A 227 -1.96 -36.29 6.28
N ASN A 228 -2.06 -35.99 7.58
CA ASN A 228 -1.18 -36.57 8.59
C ASN A 228 -1.31 -38.09 8.43
N LYS A 229 -0.21 -38.75 8.03
CA LYS A 229 -0.10 -40.20 8.20
C LYS A 229 -0.13 -40.47 9.71
N PRO A 230 -0.95 -41.41 10.20
CA PRO A 230 -0.79 -41.89 11.57
C PRO A 230 0.61 -42.51 11.70
N ALA A 231 1.29 -42.19 12.80
CA ALA A 231 2.52 -42.87 13.17
C ALA A 231 2.21 -44.36 13.38
N ASN A 232 3.01 -45.23 12.77
CA ASN A 232 2.99 -46.67 13.07
C ASN A 232 3.47 -46.87 14.51
N PRO A 233 2.72 -47.55 15.38
CA PRO A 233 3.22 -48.05 16.64
C PRO A 233 3.72 -49.48 16.42
N SER A 234 5.00 -49.65 16.14
CA SER A 234 5.66 -50.94 16.31
C SER A 234 7.17 -50.73 16.39
N GLU A 235 7.69 -50.65 17.62
CA GLU A 235 8.80 -51.47 18.10
C GLU A 235 9.20 -51.01 19.51
N SER A 236 8.76 -51.80 20.49
CA SER A 236 9.44 -52.04 21.76
C SER A 236 9.23 -53.53 22.06
N PRO A 237 10.03 -54.20 22.90
CA PRO A 237 11.34 -53.85 23.48
C PRO A 237 12.38 -54.97 23.23
N VAL A 238 13.65 -54.80 23.64
CA VAL A 238 14.45 -55.80 24.40
C VAL A 238 15.76 -55.14 24.89
N ALA A 239 16.01 -55.32 26.20
CA ALA A 239 17.24 -55.19 26.98
C ALA A 239 17.87 -53.80 27.18
#